data_AF-A0A8X6PMS8-F1
#
_entry.id   AF-A0A8X6PMS8-F1
#
_cell.length_a   1.000
_cell.length_b   1.000
_cell.length_c   1.000
_cell.angle_alpha   90.00
_cell.angle_beta   90.00
_cell.angle_gamma   90.00
#
_symmetry.space_group_name_H-M   'P 1'
#
loop_
_entity.id
_entity.type
_entity.pdbx_description
1 polymer ?
#
loop_
_entity_poly.entity_id
_entity_poly.type
_entity_poly.pdbx_seq_one_letter_code
_entity_poly.pdbx_strand_id
1 'polypeptide(L)'
;MDPKVKGKTGEKKKHKKMISMEAKHEIIAKHERGVLIIDLANKYGRNPSTISTIIKQKEAIKKLQPSKDITIISKLRTNIHDEMEQLLL
;
A
#
# COMPACT_ATOMS: atom_id res chain seq x y z
N MET A 1 13.94 -10.17 -44.40
CA MET A 1 13.99 -11.19 -43.33
C MET A 1 14.71 -10.56 -42.16
N ASP A 2 13.95 -9.86 -41.32
CA ASP A 2 14.47 -9.08 -40.22
C ASP A 2 14.77 -9.98 -39.02
N PRO A 3 15.95 -9.91 -38.40
CA PRO A 3 16.28 -10.76 -37.28
C PRO A 3 15.48 -10.37 -36.03
N LYS A 4 14.70 -11.34 -35.55
CA LYS A 4 14.00 -11.43 -34.28
C LYS A 4 14.87 -10.92 -33.12
N VAL A 5 14.52 -9.75 -32.57
CA VAL A 5 15.18 -9.18 -31.39
C VAL A 5 14.99 -10.09 -30.16
N LYS A 6 16.13 -10.50 -29.61
CA LYS A 6 16.35 -11.36 -28.45
C LYS A 6 15.66 -10.82 -27.19
N GLY A 7 15.11 -11.76 -26.41
CA GLY A 7 14.50 -11.51 -25.12
C GLY A 7 15.44 -10.88 -24.10
N LYS A 8 14.85 -10.06 -23.22
CA LYS A 8 15.49 -9.60 -21.99
C LYS A 8 14.97 -10.44 -20.83
N THR A 9 15.77 -11.45 -20.52
CA THR A 9 16.24 -11.90 -19.22
C THR A 9 15.48 -11.38 -17.99
N GLY A 10 15.04 -12.34 -17.17
CA GLY A 10 14.23 -12.15 -15.97
C GLY A 10 14.61 -10.95 -15.10
N GLU A 11 13.71 -9.97 -15.10
CA GLU A 11 13.66 -8.98 -14.03
C GLU A 11 13.34 -9.72 -12.73
N LYS A 12 14.32 -9.80 -11.84
CA LYS A 12 14.13 -10.18 -10.44
C LYS A 12 12.97 -9.32 -9.93
N LYS A 13 11.80 -9.92 -9.69
CA LYS A 13 10.58 -9.22 -9.25
C LYS A 13 10.97 -8.34 -8.08
N LYS A 14 11.10 -7.02 -8.30
CA LYS A 14 11.42 -6.06 -7.24
C LYS A 14 10.35 -6.27 -6.19
N HIS A 15 10.73 -6.81 -5.03
CA HIS A 15 9.78 -7.06 -3.95
C HIS A 15 9.08 -5.73 -3.69
N LYS A 16 7.75 -5.72 -3.84
CA LYS A 16 6.93 -4.54 -3.63
C LYS A 16 7.16 -4.12 -2.19
N LYS A 17 7.95 -3.06 -1.98
CA LYS A 17 8.31 -2.59 -0.63
C LYS A 17 6.97 -2.29 0.06
N MET A 18 6.60 -3.07 1.06
CA MET A 18 5.30 -2.90 1.69
C MET A 18 5.30 -1.58 2.46
N ILE A 19 4.13 -0.94 2.54
CA ILE A 19 3.97 0.31 3.29
C ILE A 19 3.19 -0.05 4.55
N SER A 20 3.67 0.44 5.70
CA SER A 20 3.07 0.11 6.98
C SER A 20 1.67 0.70 7.12
N MET A 21 0.83 0.12 7.97
CA MET A 21 -0.52 0.61 8.21
C MET A 21 -0.57 2.02 8.78
N GLU A 22 0.35 2.33 9.69
CA GLU A 22 0.53 3.68 10.22
C GLU A 22 0.84 4.68 9.10
N ALA A 23 1.77 4.33 8.19
CA ALA A 23 2.10 5.17 7.05
C ALA A 23 0.91 5.40 6.12
N LYS A 24 0.03 4.41 5.90
CA LYS A 24 -1.20 4.60 5.11
C LYS A 24 -2.16 5.57 5.79
N HIS A 25 -2.37 5.44 7.10
CA HIS A 25 -3.20 6.36 7.87
C HIS A 25 -2.63 7.78 7.83
N GLU A 26 -1.31 7.92 7.98
CA GLU A 26 -0.64 9.21 7.93
C GLU A 26 -0.76 9.88 6.54
N ILE A 27 -0.65 9.09 5.46
CA ILE A 27 -0.87 9.57 4.08
C ILE A 27 -2.30 10.09 3.91
N ILE A 28 -3.29 9.36 4.40
CA ILE A 28 -4.71 9.78 4.33
C ILE A 28 -4.92 11.06 5.14
N ALA A 29 -4.41 11.13 6.37
CA ALA A 29 -4.55 12.29 7.24
C ALA A 29 -3.90 13.54 6.64
N LYS A 30 -2.70 13.41 6.04
CA LYS A 30 -2.03 14.53 5.36
C LYS A 30 -2.77 14.95 4.09
N HIS A 31 -3.34 14.03 3.33
CA HIS A 31 -4.13 14.38 2.17
C HIS A 31 -5.44 15.09 2.55
N GLU A 32 -6.13 14.67 3.62
CA GLU A 32 -7.31 15.38 4.15
C GLU A 32 -6.97 16.80 4.63
N ARG A 33 -5.72 17.05 5.04
CA ARG A 33 -5.19 18.41 5.34
C ARG A 33 -4.82 19.23 4.09
N GLY A 34 -5.03 18.70 2.89
CA GLY A 34 -4.77 19.40 1.63
C GLY A 34 -3.39 19.18 1.03
N VAL A 35 -2.58 18.24 1.54
CA VAL A 35 -1.27 17.93 0.95
C VAL A 35 -1.45 17.25 -0.41
N LEU A 36 -0.63 17.66 -1.40
CA LEU A 36 -0.64 17.13 -2.75
C LEU A 36 -0.11 15.68 -2.81
N ILE A 37 -0.70 14.89 -3.71
CA ILE A 37 -0.30 13.49 -3.95
C ILE A 37 1.17 13.37 -4.36
N ILE A 38 1.69 14.33 -5.13
CA ILE A 38 3.09 14.37 -5.57
C ILE A 38 4.03 14.58 -4.38
N ASP A 39 3.68 15.46 -3.45
CA ASP A 39 4.49 15.72 -2.25
C ASP A 39 4.53 14.48 -1.34
N LEU A 40 3.39 13.83 -1.15
CA LEU A 40 3.30 12.56 -0.43
C LEU A 40 4.12 11.47 -1.12
N ALA A 41 4.04 11.37 -2.45
CA ALA A 41 4.83 10.42 -3.23
C ALA A 41 6.34 10.61 -2.99
N ASN A 42 6.83 11.85 -3.03
CA ASN A 42 8.23 12.17 -2.73
C ASN A 42 8.60 11.85 -1.29
N LYS A 43 7.78 12.29 -0.32
CA LYS A 43 8.04 12.10 1.12
C LYS A 43 8.15 10.63 1.52
N TYR A 44 7.29 9.77 0.96
CA TYR A 44 7.30 8.33 1.27
C TYR A 44 8.13 7.51 0.25
N GLY A 45 8.76 8.15 -0.74
CA GLY A 45 9.52 7.50 -1.80
C GLY A 45 8.68 6.53 -2.64
N ARG A 46 7.40 6.84 -2.87
CA ARG A 46 6.43 5.97 -3.54
C ARG A 46 5.91 6.57 -4.83
N ASN A 47 5.50 5.70 -5.74
CA ASN A 47 4.84 6.14 -6.95
C ASN A 47 3.51 6.85 -6.61
N PRO A 48 3.17 7.95 -7.30
CA PRO A 48 1.93 8.69 -7.07
C PRO A 48 0.69 7.81 -7.25
N SER A 49 0.72 6.82 -8.16
CA SER A 49 -0.35 5.84 -8.33
C SER A 49 -0.60 4.97 -7.08
N THR A 50 0.46 4.70 -6.29
CA THR A 50 0.33 3.97 -5.02
C THR A 50 -0.35 4.84 -3.97
N ILE A 51 0.06 6.11 -3.86
CA ILE A 51 -0.57 7.08 -2.96
C ILE A 51 -2.04 7.28 -3.32
N SER A 52 -2.36 7.45 -4.61
CA SER A 52 -3.74 7.54 -5.10
C SER A 52 -4.57 6.30 -4.75
N THR A 53 -3.99 5.10 -4.85
CA THR A 53 -4.67 3.86 -4.44
C THR A 53 -4.96 3.84 -2.94
N ILE A 54 -4.01 4.27 -2.10
CA ILE A 54 -4.18 4.37 -0.64
C ILE A 54 -5.33 5.33 -0.31
N ILE A 55 -5.38 6.49 -0.97
CA ILE A 55 -6.44 7.48 -0.80
C ILE A 55 -7.80 6.91 -1.24
N LYS A 56 -7.86 6.21 -2.37
CA LYS A 56 -9.10 5.57 -2.86
C LYS A 56 -9.60 4.50 -1.89
N GLN A 57 -8.70 3.77 -1.25
CA GLN A 57 -9.01 2.75 -0.25
C GLN A 57 -9.16 3.31 1.18
N LYS A 58 -9.29 4.64 1.35
CA LYS A 58 -9.32 5.29 2.68
C LYS A 58 -10.39 4.70 3.61
N GLU A 59 -11.56 4.34 3.09
CA GLU A 59 -12.65 3.80 3.91
C GLU A 59 -12.32 2.40 4.44
N ALA A 60 -11.72 1.54 3.60
CA ALA A 60 -11.26 0.22 4.02
C ALA A 60 -10.10 0.32 5.02
N ILE A 61 -9.21 1.30 4.84
CA ILE A 61 -8.08 1.53 5.74
C ILE A 61 -8.54 2.10 7.09
N LYS A 62 -9.54 3.00 7.11
CA LYS A 62 -10.13 3.55 8.35
C LYS A 62 -10.95 2.51 9.13
N LYS A 63 -11.63 1.59 8.43
CA LYS A 63 -12.41 0.51 9.06
C LYS A 63 -11.53 -0.52 9.76
N LEU A 64 -10.35 -0.80 9.20
CA LEU A 64 -9.36 -1.63 9.86
C LEU A 64 -8.67 -0.80 10.94
N GLN A 65 -9.23 -0.82 12.15
CA GLN A 65 -8.50 -0.32 13.30
C GLN A 65 -7.20 -1.13 13.42
N PRO A 66 -6.03 -0.46 13.46
CA PRO A 66 -4.79 -1.18 13.65
C PRO A 66 -4.77 -1.77 15.06
N SER A 67 -4.87 -3.09 15.19
CA SER A 67 -4.23 -3.77 16.32
C SER A 67 -2.75 -3.41 16.29
N LYS A 68 -2.19 -3.09 17.45
CA LYS A 68 -0.87 -2.44 17.62
C LYS A 68 0.28 -3.16 16.88
N ASP A 69 0.11 -4.43 16.52
CA ASP A 69 1.14 -5.28 15.93
C ASP A 69 1.01 -5.48 14.41
N ILE A 70 -0.05 -4.97 13.77
CA ILE A 70 -0.26 -5.20 12.34
C ILE A 70 0.52 -4.19 11.51
N THR A 71 1.68 -4.61 11.06
CA THR A 71 2.55 -3.78 10.22
C THR A 71 2.13 -3.80 8.75
N ILE A 72 1.44 -4.83 8.25
CA ILE A 72 1.29 -5.06 6.79
C ILE A 72 -0.07 -5.64 6.39
N ILE A 73 -0.78 -4.98 5.46
CA ILE A 73 -1.97 -5.54 4.78
C ILE A 73 -1.62 -6.10 3.40
N SER A 74 -1.90 -7.39 3.21
CA SER A 74 -1.93 -8.07 1.91
C SER A 74 -3.26 -7.82 1.17
N LYS A 75 -3.25 -7.96 -0.16
CA LYS A 75 -4.47 -7.87 -0.99
C LYS A 75 -5.50 -8.95 -0.65
N LEU A 76 -5.09 -10.04 0.00
CA LEU A 76 -5.92 -11.18 0.41
C LEU A 76 -6.39 -11.06 1.87
N ARG A 77 -6.58 -9.84 2.41
CA ARG A 77 -7.25 -9.72 3.71
C ARG A 77 -8.77 -9.85 3.51
N THR A 78 -9.35 -10.75 4.26
CA THR A 78 -10.78 -11.02 4.36
C THR A 78 -11.24 -10.66 5.77
N ASN A 79 -12.55 -10.53 5.95
CA ASN A 79 -13.17 -10.25 7.25
C ASN A 79 -12.78 -11.29 8.32
N ILE A 80 -12.57 -12.55 7.91
CA ILE A 80 -12.10 -13.65 8.78
C ILE A 80 -10.77 -13.33 9.46
N HIS A 81 -9.86 -12.65 8.77
CA HIS A 81 -8.58 -12.26 9.36
C HIS A 81 -8.75 -11.19 10.45
N ASP A 82 -9.71 -10.28 10.29
CA ASP A 82 -10.01 -9.23 11.27
C ASP A 82 -10.62 -9.84 12.55
N GLU A 83 -11.58 -10.76 12.38
CA GLU A 83 -12.20 -11.50 13.49
C GLU A 83 -11.16 -12.36 14.23
N MET A 84 -10.29 -13.07 13.50
CA MET A 84 -9.19 -13.83 14.08
C MET A 84 -8.23 -12.92 14.87
N GLU A 85 -7.86 -11.76 14.33
CA GLU A 85 -6.97 -10.80 15.01
C GLU A 85 -7.60 -10.23 16.29
N GLN A 86 -8.92 -10.05 16.32
CA GLN A 86 -9.66 -9.58 17.50
C GLN A 86 -9.81 -10.67 18.59
N LEU A 87 -9.96 -11.95 18.20
CA LEU A 87 -10.05 -13.07 19.15
C LEU A 87 -8.71 -13.46 19.78
N LEU A 88 -7.58 -13.18 19.10
CA LEU A 88 -6.23 -13.51 19.60
C LEU A 88 -5.62 -12.40 20.48
N LEU A 89 -6.41 -11.39 20.85
CA LEU A 89 -6.05 -10.25 21.69
C LEU A 89 -6.54 -10.45 23.13
#